data_AF-A0A120MXW0-F1
#
_entry.id   AF-A0A120MXW0-F1
#
_cell.length_a   1.000
_cell.length_b   1.000
_cell.length_c   1.000
_cell.angle_alpha   90.00
_cell.angle_beta   90.00
_cell.angle_gamma   90.00
#
_symmetry.space_group_name_H-M   'P 1'
#
loop_
_entity.id
_entity.type
_entity.pdbx_description
1 polymer ?
#
loop_
_entity_poly.entity_id
_entity_poly.type
_entity_poly.pdbx_seq_one_letter_code
_entity_poly.pdbx_strand_id
1 'polypeptide(L)'
;MKKTAFIFVLVSMLSACTKDITKLNIDPKNPVNVPSYSLFTEAERSITNTVTSASVNLNIFRLIEQQWTETTYLNETDYQITYRKQPDAIWSAIYSGALTNLDRAKKLIPTDVNDAGTQKMR
;
A
#
# COMPACT_ATOMS: atom_id res chain seq x y z
N MET A 1 -15.94 -3.62 -54.98
CA MET A 1 -14.81 -3.17 -54.14
C MET A 1 -15.26 -2.51 -52.84
N LYS A 2 -16.11 -1.47 -52.84
CA LYS A 2 -16.62 -0.86 -51.58
C LYS A 2 -17.45 -1.81 -50.70
N LYS A 3 -18.32 -2.64 -51.31
CA LYS A 3 -19.17 -3.62 -50.61
C LYS A 3 -18.38 -4.79 -50.01
N THR A 4 -17.32 -5.25 -50.70
CA THR A 4 -16.45 -6.34 -50.23
C THR A 4 -15.53 -5.89 -49.09
N ALA A 5 -15.07 -4.63 -49.12
CA ALA A 5 -14.32 -4.04 -48.02
C ALA A 5 -15.16 -3.95 -46.73
N PHE A 6 -16.45 -3.59 -46.83
CA PHE A 6 -17.37 -3.52 -45.69
C PHE A 6 -17.58 -4.89 -45.01
N ILE A 7 -17.70 -5.97 -45.80
CA ILE A 7 -17.86 -7.32 -45.27
C ILE A 7 -16.59 -7.76 -44.52
N PHE A 8 -15.41 -7.42 -45.05
CA PHE A 8 -14.15 -7.76 -44.40
C PHE A 8 -13.99 -7.05 -43.05
N VAL A 9 -14.35 -5.77 -42.97
CA VAL A 9 -14.36 -5.01 -41.71
C VAL A 9 -15.31 -5.65 -40.68
N LEU A 10 -16.52 -6.01 -41.10
CA LEU A 10 -17.51 -6.63 -40.20
C LEU A 10 -17.05 -8.00 -39.67
N VAL A 11 -16.43 -8.83 -40.53
CA VAL A 11 -15.87 -10.13 -40.12
C VAL A 11 -14.68 -9.96 -39.18
N SER A 12 -13.85 -8.93 -39.39
CA SER A 12 -12.73 -8.63 -38.48
C SER A 12 -13.16 -8.10 -37.11
N MET A 13 -14.38 -7.55 -36.98
CA MET A 13 -14.94 -7.16 -35.68
C MET A 13 -15.42 -8.37 -34.86
N LEU A 14 -15.82 -9.46 -35.52
CA LEU A 14 -16.26 -10.70 -34.85
C LEU A 14 -15.11 -11.47 -34.19
N SER A 15 -13.85 -11.24 -34.59
CA SER A 15 -12.67 -11.84 -33.96
C SER A 15 -12.11 -11.06 -32.77
N ALA A 16 -12.63 -9.86 -32.48
CA ALA A 16 -12.17 -9.02 -31.37
C ALA A 16 -12.71 -9.45 -29.99
N CYS A 17 -13.75 -10.30 -29.95
CA CYS A 17 -14.31 -10.79 -28.70
C CYS A 17 -13.40 -11.87 -28.07
N THR A 18 -12.83 -11.56 -26.90
CA THR A 18 -12.18 -12.59 -26.07
C THR A 18 -13.23 -13.58 -25.57
N LYS A 19 -13.01 -14.88 -25.80
CA LYS A 19 -13.89 -15.95 -25.30
C LYS A 19 -13.75 -16.15 -23.79
N ASP A 20 -12.59 -15.78 -23.25
CA ASP A 20 -12.29 -15.91 -21.83
C ASP A 20 -12.33 -14.52 -21.17
N ILE A 21 -13.50 -14.18 -20.64
CA ILE A 21 -13.73 -12.94 -19.89
C ILE A 21 -13.17 -13.01 -18.47
N THR A 22 -12.84 -14.21 -17.96
CA THR A 22 -12.36 -14.36 -16.58
C THR A 22 -10.99 -13.72 -16.37
N LYS A 23 -10.19 -13.64 -17.44
CA LYS A 23 -8.91 -12.92 -17.46
C LYS A 23 -9.03 -11.43 -17.13
N LEU A 24 -10.21 -10.83 -17.34
CA LEU A 24 -10.45 -9.42 -16.96
C LEU A 24 -10.49 -9.22 -15.43
N ASN A 25 -10.70 -10.30 -14.68
CA ASN A 25 -10.69 -10.27 -13.21
C ASN A 25 -9.31 -10.57 -12.62
N ILE A 26 -8.30 -10.87 -13.45
CA ILE A 26 -6.92 -11.02 -13.01
C ILE A 26 -6.31 -9.64 -12.95
N ASP A 27 -5.99 -9.15 -11.76
CA ASP A 27 -5.32 -7.88 -11.57
C ASP A 27 -3.86 -7.96 -12.06
N PRO A 28 -3.50 -7.25 -13.15
CA PRO A 28 -2.14 -7.30 -13.66
C PRO A 28 -1.20 -6.31 -12.95
N LYS A 29 -1.72 -5.42 -12.10
CA LYS A 29 -0.96 -4.35 -11.44
C LYS A 29 -0.49 -4.74 -10.06
N ASN A 30 -1.28 -5.55 -9.35
CA ASN A 30 -0.92 -6.01 -8.02
C ASN A 30 -0.22 -7.38 -8.10
N PRO A 31 0.97 -7.53 -7.50
CA PRO A 31 1.66 -8.81 -7.47
C PRO A 31 0.86 -9.83 -6.67
N VAL A 32 0.71 -11.04 -7.23
CA VAL A 32 0.01 -12.15 -6.56
C VAL A 32 0.83 -12.67 -5.37
N ASN A 33 2.15 -12.70 -5.52
CA ASN A 33 3.10 -13.11 -4.49
C ASN A 33 4.04 -11.95 -4.18
N VAL A 34 4.24 -11.65 -2.90
CA VAL A 34 5.14 -10.59 -2.43
C VAL A 34 6.23 -11.23 -1.58
N PRO A 35 7.52 -11.03 -1.90
CA PRO A 35 8.59 -11.66 -1.17
C PRO A 35 8.73 -11.05 0.24
N SER A 36 9.09 -11.89 1.21
CA SER A 36 9.21 -11.52 2.62
C SER A 36 10.07 -10.25 2.88
N TYR A 37 11.20 -10.10 2.18
CA TYR A 37 12.08 -8.93 2.35
C TYR A 37 11.41 -7.62 1.96
N SER A 38 10.55 -7.62 0.93
CA SER A 38 9.86 -6.41 0.48
C SER A 38 8.81 -5.95 1.49
N LEU A 39 8.09 -6.91 2.11
CA LEU A 39 7.13 -6.62 3.17
C LEU A 39 7.82 -6.06 4.41
N PHE A 40 8.97 -6.64 4.77
CA PHE A 40 9.77 -6.16 5.90
C PHE A 40 10.26 -4.72 5.66
N THR A 41 10.89 -4.45 4.51
CA THR A 41 11.37 -3.11 4.16
C THR A 41 10.23 -2.09 4.07
N GLU A 42 9.08 -2.46 3.51
CA GLU A 42 7.93 -1.56 3.46
C GLU A 42 7.38 -1.24 4.85
N ALA A 43 7.39 -2.21 5.78
CA ALA A 43 7.00 -1.94 7.16
C ALA A 43 7.93 -0.93 7.85
N GLU A 44 9.25 -1.09 7.71
CA GLU A 44 10.24 -0.16 8.27
C GLU A 44 10.06 1.26 7.70
N ARG A 45 9.88 1.34 6.37
CA ARG A 45 9.61 2.60 5.67
C ARG A 45 8.31 3.24 6.17
N SER A 46 7.24 2.45 6.28
CA SER A 46 5.91 2.91 6.72
C SER A 46 5.94 3.47 8.14
N ILE A 47 6.58 2.76 9.08
CA ILE A 47 6.75 3.22 10.47
C ILE A 47 7.54 4.53 10.49
N THR A 48 8.69 4.56 9.81
CA THR A 48 9.56 5.75 9.78
C THR A 48 8.81 6.95 9.22
N ASN A 49 8.13 6.80 8.09
CA ASN A 49 7.34 7.88 7.49
C ASN A 49 6.19 8.33 8.40
N THR A 50 5.55 7.42 9.12
CA THR A 50 4.46 7.74 10.05
C THR A 50 4.97 8.61 11.21
N VAL A 51 6.02 8.18 11.92
CA VAL A 51 6.54 8.89 13.10
C VAL A 51 7.26 10.19 12.75
N THR A 52 7.80 10.29 11.54
CA THR A 52 8.48 11.50 11.06
C THR A 52 7.58 12.46 10.30
N SER A 53 6.33 12.08 10.01
CA SER A 53 5.40 12.90 9.24
C SER A 53 5.15 14.25 9.90
N ALA A 54 5.06 15.29 9.08
CA ALA A 54 4.59 16.63 9.44
C ALA A 54 3.12 16.86 9.07
N SER A 55 2.43 15.83 8.60
CA SER A 55 1.03 15.95 8.21
C SER A 55 0.14 16.03 9.44
N VAL A 56 -0.63 17.11 9.54
CA VAL A 56 -1.70 17.30 10.55
C VAL A 56 -2.78 16.22 10.48
N ASN A 57 -2.86 15.47 9.38
CA ASN A 57 -3.81 14.36 9.19
C ASN A 57 -3.23 13.00 9.62
N LEU A 58 -1.96 12.93 10.03
CA LEU A 58 -1.29 11.68 10.36
C LEU A 58 -0.58 11.74 11.71
N ASN A 59 0.35 12.68 11.92
CA ASN A 59 1.21 12.65 13.09
C ASN A 59 1.18 13.98 13.85
N ILE A 60 0.92 13.90 15.15
CA ILE A 60 0.83 15.06 16.05
C ILE A 60 1.87 15.03 17.16
N PHE A 61 2.66 13.96 17.30
CA PHE A 61 3.55 13.78 18.45
C PHE A 61 4.61 14.89 18.54
N ARG A 62 5.08 15.42 17.41
CA ARG A 62 6.03 16.55 17.38
C ARG A 62 5.45 17.86 17.92
N LEU A 63 4.12 18.02 17.87
CA LEU A 63 3.41 19.15 18.49
C LEU A 63 3.31 18.92 20.00
N ILE A 64 2.97 17.70 20.42
CA ILE A 64 2.87 17.32 21.84
C ILE A 64 4.23 17.45 22.54
N GLU A 65 5.31 17.01 21.90
CA GLU A 65 6.69 17.13 22.38
C GLU A 65 7.26 18.55 22.24
N GLN A 66 6.48 19.50 21.69
CA GLN A 66 6.86 20.89 21.48
C GLN A 66 8.12 21.08 20.61
N GLN A 67 8.41 20.14 19.72
CA GLN A 67 9.44 20.32 18.70
C GLN A 67 9.00 21.32 17.64
N TRP A 68 7.70 21.30 17.30
CA TRP A 68 7.06 22.19 16.32
C TRP A 68 5.81 22.84 16.90
N THR A 69 5.34 23.88 16.21
CA THR A 69 4.02 24.49 16.43
C THR A 69 3.36 24.78 15.09
N GLU A 70 2.05 24.64 15.01
CA GLU A 70 1.31 24.93 13.79
C GLU A 70 1.16 26.45 13.60
N THR A 71 1.06 26.89 12.34
CA THR A 71 0.89 28.31 12.00
C THR A 71 -0.41 28.62 11.28
N THR A 72 -1.09 27.60 10.74
CA THR A 72 -2.32 27.76 9.93
C THR A 72 -3.51 27.03 10.53
N TYR A 73 -3.36 25.74 10.83
CA TYR A 73 -4.39 24.92 11.44
C TYR A 73 -3.99 24.67 12.88
N LEU A 74 -4.55 25.41 13.83
CA LEU A 74 -4.07 25.41 15.22
C LEU A 74 -4.75 24.37 16.10
N ASN A 75 -5.60 23.50 15.55
CA ASN A 75 -6.41 22.58 16.34
C ASN A 75 -5.55 21.71 17.25
N GLU A 76 -4.50 21.10 16.71
CA GLU A 76 -3.66 20.17 17.45
C GLU A 76 -2.75 20.91 18.45
N THR A 77 -2.28 22.11 18.08
CA THR A 77 -1.56 23.03 18.97
C THR A 77 -2.42 23.53 20.14
N ASP A 78 -3.73 23.68 19.93
CA ASP A 78 -4.76 23.98 20.94
C ASP A 78 -5.34 22.71 21.61
N TYR A 79 -4.68 21.56 21.45
CA TYR A 79 -5.04 20.26 22.04
C TYR A 79 -6.38 19.66 21.58
N GLN A 80 -6.93 20.11 20.45
CA GLN A 80 -8.10 19.51 19.80
C GLN A 80 -7.72 18.34 18.87
N ILE A 81 -7.32 17.21 19.47
CA ILE A 81 -6.71 16.07 18.75
C ILE A 81 -7.69 15.11 18.05
N THR A 82 -9.00 15.32 18.18
CA THR A 82 -10.02 14.43 17.60
C THR A 82 -10.63 14.95 16.30
N TYR A 83 -10.31 16.19 15.91
CA TYR A 83 -10.97 16.87 14.80
C TYR A 83 -10.77 16.16 13.44
N ARG A 84 -9.60 15.55 13.21
CA ARG A 84 -9.28 14.88 11.92
C ARG A 84 -9.01 13.38 12.06
N LYS A 85 -9.43 12.76 13.17
CA LYS A 85 -9.23 11.32 13.43
C LYS A 85 -7.78 10.85 13.30
N GLN A 86 -6.83 11.70 13.70
CA GLN A 86 -5.40 11.38 13.69
C GLN A 86 -5.07 10.11 14.50
N PRO A 87 -5.67 9.87 15.68
CA PRO A 87 -5.45 8.63 16.41
C PRO A 87 -5.78 7.38 15.56
N ASP A 88 -6.88 7.42 14.79
CA ASP A 88 -7.29 6.33 13.91
C ASP A 88 -6.29 6.14 12.75
N ALA A 89 -5.79 7.24 12.18
CA ALA A 89 -4.80 7.21 11.11
C ALA A 89 -3.46 6.61 11.59
N ILE A 90 -2.98 7.00 12.77
CA ILE A 90 -1.77 6.44 13.39
C ILE A 90 -1.98 4.95 13.68
N TRP A 91 -3.12 4.59 14.27
CA TRP A 91 -3.46 3.20 14.54
C TRP A 91 -3.45 2.38 13.26
N SER A 92 -4.10 2.87 12.20
CA SER A 92 -4.18 2.18 10.92
C SER A 92 -2.81 2.00 10.27
N ALA A 93 -1.96 3.03 10.31
CA ALA A 93 -0.61 2.98 9.73
C ALA A 93 0.28 1.96 10.46
N ILE A 94 0.21 1.90 11.79
CA ILE A 94 1.05 1.03 12.60
C ILE A 94 0.50 -0.40 12.65
N TYR A 95 -0.76 -0.60 13.06
CA TYR A 95 -1.30 -1.92 13.37
C TYR A 95 -1.78 -2.66 12.13
N SER A 96 -2.71 -2.08 11.36
CA SER A 96 -3.18 -2.73 10.13
C SER A 96 -2.18 -2.60 8.97
N GLY A 97 -1.28 -1.62 9.01
CA GLY A 97 -0.21 -1.43 8.03
C GLY A 97 1.06 -2.20 8.40
N ALA A 98 1.97 -1.53 9.08
CA ALA A 98 3.33 -2.02 9.29
C ALA A 98 3.40 -3.35 10.06
N LEU A 99 2.66 -3.50 11.16
CA LEU A 99 2.66 -4.75 11.94
C LEU A 99 2.12 -5.94 11.15
N THR A 100 1.11 -5.72 10.30
CA THR A 100 0.58 -6.76 9.42
C THR A 100 1.62 -7.18 8.37
N ASN A 101 2.38 -6.22 7.82
CA ASN A 101 3.47 -6.52 6.90
C ASN A 101 4.62 -7.28 7.59
N LEU A 102 4.98 -6.91 8.82
CA LEU A 102 6.00 -7.63 9.60
C LEU A 102 5.56 -9.06 9.94
N ASP A 103 4.31 -9.26 10.35
CA ASP A 103 3.76 -10.60 10.63
C ASP A 103 3.76 -11.48 9.37
N ARG A 104 3.36 -10.92 8.22
CA ARG A 104 3.43 -11.63 6.94
C ARG A 104 4.86 -11.95 6.52
N ALA A 105 5.77 -10.99 6.65
CA ALA A 105 7.19 -11.20 6.37
C ALA A 105 7.74 -12.36 7.21
N LYS A 106 7.47 -12.36 8.53
CA LYS A 106 7.88 -13.42 9.46
C LYS A 106 7.38 -14.80 9.02
N LYS A 107 6.13 -14.89 8.55
CA LYS A 107 5.53 -16.14 8.06
C LYS A 107 6.11 -16.62 6.73
N LEU A 108 6.55 -15.70 5.87
CA LEU A 108 7.09 -15.99 4.54
C LEU A 108 8.60 -16.22 4.53
N ILE A 109 9.36 -15.72 5.50
CA ILE A 109 10.82 -15.94 5.56
C ILE A 109 11.20 -17.43 5.45
N PRO A 110 10.55 -18.37 6.17
CA PRO A 110 10.89 -19.79 6.08
C PRO A 110 10.62 -20.43 4.71
N THR A 111 9.72 -19.85 3.91
CA THR A 111 9.34 -20.36 2.58
C THR A 111 10.12 -19.70 1.46
N ASP A 112 10.41 -18.41 1.59
CA ASP A 112 10.98 -17.58 0.53
C ASP A 112 12.52 -17.53 0.57
N VAL A 113 13.12 -17.79 1.73
CA VAL A 113 14.56 -17.74 1.95
C VAL A 113 15.12 -19.15 2.10
N ASN A 114 15.96 -19.60 1.17
CA ASN A 114 16.49 -20.97 1.18
C ASN A 114 17.74 -21.14 2.07
N ASP A 115 18.42 -20.06 2.43
CA ASP A 115 19.62 -20.13 3.27
C ASP A 115 19.26 -20.12 4.76
N ALA A 116 19.55 -21.24 5.44
CA ALA A 116 19.25 -21.44 6.85
C ALA A 116 20.04 -20.49 7.77
N GLY A 117 21.18 -19.96 7.33
CA GLY A 117 21.95 -18.95 8.06
C GLY A 117 21.23 -17.60 8.08
N THR A 118 20.68 -17.20 6.94
CA THR A 118 19.91 -15.95 6.76
C THR A 118 18.55 -16.01 7.47
N GLN A 119 17.93 -17.19 7.56
CA GLN A 119 16.65 -17.38 8.28
C GLN A 119 16.75 -17.15 9.80
N LYS A 120 17.91 -17.44 10.43
CA LYS A 120 18.07 -17.45 11.90
C LYS A 120 18.58 -16.13 12.49
N MET A 121 19.08 -15.21 11.67
CA MET A 121 19.63 -13.93 12.13
C MET A 121 18.61 -12.80 12.25
N ARG A 122 17.30 -13.06 12.03
CA ARG A 122 16.23 -12.05 12.08
C ARG A 122 15.00 -12.55 12.80
#